data_AF-A0A378FRB6-F1
#
_entry.id   AF-A0A378FRB6-F1
#
_cell.length_a   1.000
_cell.length_b   1.000
_cell.length_c   1.000
_cell.angle_alpha   90.00
_cell.angle_beta   90.00
_cell.angle_gamma   90.00
#
_symmetry.space_group_name_H-M   'P 1'
#
loop_
_entity.id
_entity.type
_entity.pdbx_description
1 polymer ?
#
loop_
_entity_poly.entity_id
_entity_poly.type
_entity_poly.pdbx_seq_one_letter_code
_entity_poly.pdbx_strand_id
1 'polypeptide(L)' 'MNLYSQGIDPELRFEQMNRVVEVVENCNQIPVHPRHPWAGSLAYTAFSGSIRMRSKKGLMPVSLAIRGRCPTCPLTRRI' A
#
# COMPACT_ATOMS: atom_id res chain seq x y z
N MET A 1 4.26 -5.64 7.95
CA MET A 1 4.52 -4.67 6.85
C MET A 1 5.65 -3.68 7.11
N ASN A 2 5.92 -3.27 8.35
CA ASN A 2 7.03 -2.33 8.61
C ASN A 2 8.41 -2.91 8.18
N LEU A 3 8.64 -4.21 8.39
CA LEU A 3 9.83 -4.90 7.89
C LEU A 3 9.90 -4.92 6.36
N TYR A 4 8.78 -5.21 5.69
CA TYR A 4 8.65 -5.10 4.24
C TYR A 4 9.02 -3.71 3.70
N SER A 5 8.60 -2.64 4.38
CA SER A 5 8.95 -1.27 3.97
C SER A 5 10.44 -0.94 4.11
N GLN A 6 11.15 -1.67 4.96
CA GLN A 6 12.60 -1.53 5.17
C GLN A 6 13.41 -2.50 4.29
N GLY A 7 12.75 -3.39 3.54
CA GLY A 7 13.39 -4.39 2.68
C GLY A 7 13.87 -5.64 3.42
N ILE A 8 13.43 -5.83 4.67
CA ILE A 8 13.72 -7.04 5.47
C ILE A 8 12.57 -8.03 5.24
N ASP A 9 12.90 -9.27 4.88
CA ASP A 9 11.90 -10.33 4.67
C ASP A 9 11.42 -10.89 6.02
N PRO A 10 10.13 -10.79 6.36
CA PRO A 10 9.59 -11.26 7.64
C PRO A 10 9.13 -12.72 7.61
N GLU A 11 9.47 -13.50 6.57
CA GLU A 11 9.05 -14.91 6.37
C GLU A 11 7.52 -15.12 6.26
N LEU A 12 6.74 -14.05 6.31
CA LEU A 12 5.28 -14.05 6.29
C LEU A 12 4.76 -13.31 5.07
N ARG A 13 4.08 -14.03 4.16
CA ARG A 13 3.65 -13.47 2.88
C ARG A 13 2.33 -12.71 3.01
N PHE A 14 2.33 -11.43 2.64
CA PHE A 14 1.14 -10.56 2.66
C PHE A 14 0.63 -10.20 1.26
N GLU A 15 0.65 -11.14 0.32
CA GLU A 15 0.28 -10.96 -1.11
C GLU A 15 -1.13 -10.36 -1.31
N GLN A 16 -2.08 -10.71 -0.46
CA GLN A 16 -3.47 -10.25 -0.56
C GLN A 16 -3.95 -9.63 0.75
N MET A 17 -3.53 -8.39 1.00
CA MET A 17 -3.94 -7.66 2.21
C MET A 17 -5.46 -7.55 2.36
N ASN A 18 -6.21 -7.36 1.27
CA ASN A 18 -7.68 -7.26 1.30
C ASN A 18 -8.32 -8.53 1.91
N ARG A 19 -7.82 -9.71 1.53
CA ARG A 19 -8.32 -10.99 2.06
C ARG A 19 -8.02 -11.15 3.54
N VAL A 20 -6.87 -10.65 4.01
CA VAL A 20 -6.52 -10.66 5.43
C VAL A 20 -7.49 -9.78 6.22
N VAL A 21 -7.85 -8.60 5.70
CA VAL A 21 -8.84 -7.71 6.33
C VAL A 21 -10.20 -8.40 6.42
N GLU A 22 -10.69 -8.97 5.33
CA GLU A 22 -11.97 -9.70 5.31
C GLU A 22 -12.02 -10.83 6.35
N VAL A 23 -10.94 -11.62 6.46
CA VAL A 23 -10.85 -12.69 7.46
C VAL A 23 -10.87 -12.14 8.87
N VAL A 24 -10.11 -11.07 9.14
CA VAL A 24 -10.06 -10.44 10.47
C VAL A 24 -11.39 -9.82 10.87
N GLU A 25 -12.07 -9.14 9.95
CA GLU A 25 -13.40 -8.57 10.17
C GLU A 25 -14.44 -9.67 10.38
N ASN A 26 -14.37 -10.77 9.63
CA ASN A 26 -15.27 -11.91 9.78
C ASN A 26 -15.06 -12.65 11.11
N CYS A 27 -13.81 -12.80 11.57
CA CYS A 27 -13.52 -13.46 12.84
C CYS A 27 -13.90 -12.59 14.05
N ASN A 28 -13.57 -11.29 14.01
CA ASN A 28 -13.73 -10.41 15.16
C ASN A 28 -15.08 -9.69 15.18
N GLN A 29 -15.83 -9.70 14.06
CA GLN A 29 -17.08 -8.95 13.88
C GLN A 29 -16.92 -7.44 14.18
N ILE A 30 -15.68 -6.94 14.03
CA ILE A 30 -15.30 -5.55 14.29
C ILE A 30 -14.67 -5.01 13.01
N PRO A 31 -15.15 -3.88 12.46
CA PRO A 31 -14.59 -3.29 11.26
C PRO A 31 -13.19 -2.72 11.52
N VAL A 32 -12.28 -2.88 10.56
CA VAL A 32 -10.95 -2.28 10.63
C VAL A 32 -11.06 -0.76 10.41
N HIS A 33 -10.38 0.00 11.25
CA HIS A 33 -10.44 1.46 11.16
C HIS A 33 -9.93 1.95 9.78
N PRO A 34 -10.59 2.91 9.12
CA PRO A 34 -10.22 3.37 7.77
C PRO A 34 -8.80 3.96 7.64
N ARG A 35 -8.19 4.39 8.76
CA ARG A 35 -6.81 4.89 8.83
C ARG A 35 -5.82 3.86 9.37
N HIS A 36 -6.22 2.59 9.52
CA HIS A 36 -5.30 1.55 9.94
C HIS A 36 -4.16 1.44 8.93
N PRO A 37 -2.89 1.46 9.36
CA PRO A 37 -1.75 1.34 8.45
C PRO A 37 -1.87 0.07 7.60
N TRP A 38 -1.62 0.18 6.29
CA TRP A 38 -1.60 -0.93 5.33
C TRP A 38 -2.95 -1.60 5.01
N ALA A 39 -3.89 -1.67 5.96
CA ALA A 39 -5.18 -2.34 5.80
C ALA A 39 -6.36 -1.38 5.61
N GLY A 40 -6.19 -0.10 5.93
CA GLY A 40 -7.26 0.89 5.84
C GLY A 40 -7.59 1.27 4.39
N SER A 41 -8.88 1.41 4.08
CA SER A 41 -9.37 1.85 2.76
C SER A 41 -8.84 3.22 2.33
N LEU A 42 -8.50 4.08 3.30
CA LEU A 42 -7.95 5.41 3.04
C LEU A 42 -6.42 5.43 3.00
N ALA A 43 -5.74 4.33 3.38
CA ALA A 43 -4.29 4.29 3.48
C ALA A 43 -3.59 4.51 2.12
N TYR A 44 -4.26 4.16 1.01
CA TYR A 44 -3.72 4.30 -0.35
C TYR A 44 -4.42 5.38 -1.19
N THR A 45 -5.30 6.16 -0.57
CA THR A 45 -6.14 7.15 -1.28
C THR A 45 -5.58 8.57 -1.11
N ALA A 46 -5.18 9.19 -2.23
CA ALA A 46 -4.73 10.57 -2.26
C ALA A 46 -5.87 11.55 -2.55
N PHE A 47 -6.35 12.27 -1.53
CA PHE A 47 -7.41 13.26 -1.68
C PHE A 47 -6.92 14.59 -2.26
N SER A 48 -5.68 15.00 -1.98
CA SER A 48 -5.13 16.26 -2.47
C SER A 48 -4.73 16.17 -3.94
N GLY A 49 -5.11 17.18 -4.73
CA GLY A 49 -4.81 17.27 -6.16
C GLY A 49 -3.31 17.19 -6.47
N SER A 50 -2.48 17.88 -5.69
CA SER A 50 -1.01 17.84 -5.83
C SER A 50 -0.43 16.45 -5.55
N ILE A 51 -0.98 15.73 -4.57
CA ILE A 51 -0.58 14.35 -4.23
C ILE A 51 -1.02 13.38 -5.33
N ARG A 52 -2.24 13.54 -5.86
CA ARG A 52 -2.75 12.73 -6.98
C ARG A 52 -1.91 12.93 -8.24
N MET A 53 -1.51 14.17 -8.55
CA MET A 53 -0.61 14.46 -9.67
C MET A 53 0.78 13.86 -9.46
N ARG A 54 1.33 13.92 -8.24
CA ARG A 54 2.65 13.36 -7.92
C ARG A 54 2.66 11.82 -8.02
N SER A 55 1.57 11.17 -7.60
CA SER A 55 1.37 9.73 -7.76
C SER A 55 1.28 9.34 -9.24
N LYS A 56 0.47 10.07 -10.04
CA LYS A 56 0.34 9.83 -11.49
C LYS A 56 1.66 9.97 -12.23
N LYS A 57 2.45 11.02 -11.95
CA LYS A 57 3.77 11.23 -12.57
C LYS A 57 4.76 10.11 -12.22
N GLY A 58 4.74 9.59 -10.99
CA GLY A 58 5.60 8.48 -10.57
C GLY A 58 5.23 7.12 -11.19
N LEU A 59 4.01 6.97 -11.72
CA LEU A 59 3.52 5.77 -12.39
C LEU A 59 3.72 5.80 -13.92
N MET A 60 4.13 6.94 -14.50
CA MET A 60 4.41 7.01 -15.93
C MET A 60 5.70 6.22 -16.23
N PRO A 61 5.66 5.24 -17.16
CA PRO A 61 6.84 4.46 -17.51
C PRO A 61 7.83 5.34 -18.26
N VAL A 62 8.84 5.86 -17.55
CA VAL A 62 10.04 6.38 -18.21
C VAL A 62 10.77 5.16 -18.77
N SER A 63 10.93 5.11 -20.09
CA SER A 63 11.46 4.00 -20.89
C SER A 63 12.93 3.61 -20.63
N LEU A 64 13.52 4.08 -19.52
CA LEU A 64 14.86 3.71 -19.09
C LEU A 64 14.78 3.22 -17.65
N ALA A 65 15.19 1.96 -17.45
CA ALA A 65 15.01 1.15 -16.25
C ALA A 65 15.65 1.73 -14.98
N ILE A 66 15.03 2.75 -14.38
CA ILE A 66 15.35 3.22 -13.03
C ILE A 66 14.04 3.26 -12.23
N ARG A 67 13.80 2.18 -11.47
CA ARG A 67 12.76 1.97 -10.45
C ARG A 67 11.92 3.23 -10.12
N GLY A 68 10.85 3.45 -10.90
CA GLY A 68 9.85 4.49 -10.63
C GLY A 68 9.10 4.16 -9.35
N ARG A 69 9.56 4.71 -8.22
CA ARG A 69 8.84 4.65 -6.94
C ARG A 69 7.87 5.82 -6.87
N CYS A 70 6.60 5.54 -6.60
CA CYS A 70 5.66 6.60 -6.25
C CYS A 70 6.16 7.30 -4.97
N PRO A 71 6.41 8.62 -4.97
CA PRO A 71 7.06 9.31 -3.86
C PRO A 71 6.21 9.41 -2.59
N THR A 72 4.94 9.01 -2.65
CA THR A 72 4.00 9.05 -1.53
C THR A 72 3.52 7.68 -1.09
N CYS A 73 3.90 6.61 -1.79
CA CYS A 73 3.47 5.25 -1.47
C CYS A 73 4.70 4.41 -1.07
N PRO A 74 4.88 4.13 0.23
CA PRO A 74 6.07 3.41 0.72
C PRO A 74 6.16 1.96 0.19
N LEU A 75 5.04 1.38 -0.24
CA LEU A 75 4.98 0.09 -0.93
C LEU A 75 4.37 0.33 -2.32
N THR A 76 5.20 0.64 -3.31
CA THR A 76 4.76 0.67 -4.72
C THR A 76 4.44 -0.77 -5.11
N ARG A 77 3.15 -1.15 -5.07
CA ARG A 77 2.52 -2.43 -5.49
C ARG A 77 3.49 -3.44 -6.13
N ARG A 78 4.24 -4.13 -5.28
CA ARG A 78 4.91 -5.42 -5.54
C ARG A 78 4.67 -6.32 -4.33
N ILE A 79 3.40 -6.38 -3.95
CA ILE A 79 2.81 -7.38 -3.07
C ILE A 79 1.48 -7.73 -3.74
#